data_AF-A0A1I1RH57-F1
#
_entry.id   AF-A0A1I1RH57-F1
#
_cell.length_a   1.000
_cell.length_b   1.000
_cell.length_c   1.000
_cell.angle_alpha   90.00
_cell.angle_beta   90.00
_cell.angle_gamma   90.00
#
_symmetry.space_group_name_H-M   'P 1'
#
loop_
_entity.id
_entity.type
_entity.pdbx_description
1 polymer ?
#
loop_
_entity_poly.entity_id
_entity_poly.type
_entity_poly.pdbx_seq_one_letter_code
_entity_poly.pdbx_strand_id
1 'polypeptide(L)'
;MDDIDNSYLYLRDERIPLARIRKVVIRSNTNKPMLITGAIVGALAIGYLANQSLRTNQTRSPIAHGLTVTFAAAGGAAVGLLLGSAASRINRKVIRPVNQGSPETSLVRQLEPFTLRYQEDILNRLPKIIQ
;
A
#
# COMPACT_ATOMS: atom_id res chain seq x y z
N MET A 1 -19.83 -9.09 -2.85
CA MET A 1 -19.75 -8.35 -1.57
C MET A 1 -18.74 -9.07 -0.69
N ASP A 2 -17.70 -8.41 -0.18
CA ASP A 2 -16.71 -9.04 0.71
C ASP A 2 -17.14 -8.81 2.17
N ASP A 3 -17.78 -9.81 2.77
CA ASP A 3 -18.38 -9.73 4.12
C ASP A 3 -18.12 -11.04 4.90
N ILE A 4 -18.25 -10.98 6.23
CA ILE A 4 -18.00 -12.11 7.12
C ILE A 4 -19.18 -12.30 8.06
N ASP A 5 -19.64 -13.54 8.13
CA ASP A 5 -20.60 -14.01 9.12
C ASP A 5 -19.92 -15.03 10.06
N ASN A 6 -20.59 -15.44 11.12
CA ASN A 6 -20.05 -16.32 12.16
C ASN A 6 -19.53 -17.68 11.63
N SER A 7 -19.98 -18.10 10.44
CA SER A 7 -19.64 -19.42 9.85
C SER A 7 -19.07 -19.34 8.43
N TYR A 8 -19.23 -18.21 7.74
CA TYR A 8 -18.88 -18.08 6.33
C TYR A 8 -18.14 -16.78 6.02
N LEU A 9 -17.17 -16.89 5.14
CA LEU A 9 -16.50 -15.79 4.45
C LEU A 9 -17.13 -15.66 3.06
N TYR A 10 -17.68 -14.48 2.76
CA TYR A 10 -18.20 -14.15 1.44
C TYR A 10 -17.10 -13.47 0.64
N LEU A 11 -16.71 -14.08 -0.50
CA LEU A 11 -15.69 -13.54 -1.38
C LEU A 11 -16.17 -13.63 -2.81
N ARG A 12 -16.38 -12.49 -3.49
CA ARG A 12 -16.81 -12.45 -4.91
C ARG A 12 -17.90 -13.47 -5.26
N ASP A 13 -18.98 -13.48 -4.45
CA ASP A 13 -20.18 -14.32 -4.59
C ASP A 13 -20.00 -15.81 -4.24
N GLU A 14 -18.81 -16.20 -3.78
CA GLU A 14 -18.53 -17.53 -3.26
C GLU A 14 -18.60 -17.55 -1.72
N ARG A 15 -19.16 -18.63 -1.16
CA ARG A 15 -19.28 -18.84 0.29
C ARG A 15 -18.23 -19.85 0.74
N ILE A 16 -17.25 -19.38 1.51
CA ILE A 16 -16.18 -20.23 2.02
C ILE A 16 -16.42 -20.46 3.53
N PRO A 17 -16.63 -21.70 3.98
CA PRO A 17 -16.84 -21.99 5.40
C PRO A 17 -15.56 -21.71 6.19
N LEU A 18 -15.67 -20.91 7.26
CA LEU A 18 -14.55 -20.48 8.09
C LEU A 18 -13.78 -21.67 8.71
N ALA A 19 -14.49 -22.76 9.05
CA ALA A 19 -13.88 -24.00 9.55
C ALA A 19 -12.85 -24.64 8.58
N ARG A 20 -12.98 -24.40 7.26
CA ARG A 20 -12.03 -24.94 6.26
C ARG A 20 -10.86 -24.00 5.98
N ILE A 21 -10.88 -22.77 6.51
CA ILE A 21 -9.87 -21.76 6.24
C ILE A 21 -8.65 -21.96 7.15
N ARG A 22 -7.55 -22.44 6.57
CA ARG A 22 -6.27 -22.60 7.28
C ARG A 22 -5.44 -21.32 7.36
N LYS A 23 -5.64 -20.41 6.40
CA LYS A 23 -4.83 -19.20 6.23
C LYS A 23 -5.58 -18.19 5.37
N VAL A 24 -5.68 -16.96 5.86
CA VAL A 24 -6.15 -15.82 5.06
C VAL A 24 -4.98 -14.93 4.73
N VAL A 25 -4.92 -14.51 3.47
CA VAL A 25 -3.90 -13.59 2.98
C VAL A 25 -4.60 -12.33 2.57
N ILE A 26 -4.35 -11.26 3.31
CA ILE A 26 -4.85 -9.94 2.95
C ILE A 26 -3.76 -9.24 2.15
N ARG A 27 -4.13 -8.83 0.95
CA ARG A 27 -3.29 -8.04 0.04
C ARG A 27 -4.06 -6.79 -0.34
N SER A 28 -3.38 -5.66 -0.40
CA SER A 28 -3.97 -4.44 -0.96
C SER A 28 -4.48 -4.70 -2.37
N ASN A 29 -5.72 -4.29 -2.66
CA ASN A 29 -6.28 -4.37 -4.00
C ASN A 29 -5.55 -3.40 -4.96
N THR A 30 -5.00 -2.31 -4.42
CA THR A 30 -4.28 -1.30 -5.22
C THR A 30 -2.91 -0.98 -4.64
N ASN A 31 -1.90 -0.97 -5.51
CA ASN A 31 -0.53 -0.59 -5.19
C ASN A 31 -0.21 0.84 -5.66
N LYS A 32 -1.19 1.52 -6.28
CA LYS A 32 -1.04 2.86 -6.84
C LYS A 32 -0.46 3.89 -5.88
N PRO A 33 -0.94 4.04 -4.62
CA PRO A 33 -0.38 5.06 -3.72
C PRO A 33 1.10 4.80 -3.43
N MET A 34 1.48 3.54 -3.21
CA MET A 34 2.87 3.18 -2.89
C MET A 34 3.82 3.37 -4.08
N LEU A 35 3.33 3.11 -5.31
CA LEU A 35 4.06 3.42 -6.55
C LEU A 35 4.27 4.92 -6.73
N ILE A 36 3.21 5.71 -6.53
CA ILE A 36 3.25 7.17 -6.67
C ILE A 36 4.19 7.77 -5.63
N THR A 37 4.06 7.36 -4.36
CA THR A 37 4.95 7.82 -3.28
C THR A 37 6.40 7.44 -3.58
N GLY A 38 6.66 6.20 -4.02
CA GLY A 38 8.00 5.77 -4.41
C GLY A 38 8.58 6.63 -5.53
N ALA A 39 7.80 6.90 -6.58
CA ALA A 39 8.22 7.74 -7.69
C ALA A 39 8.53 9.18 -7.26
N ILE A 40 7.65 9.79 -6.45
CA ILE A 40 7.85 11.16 -5.95
C ILE A 40 9.10 11.24 -5.08
N VAL A 41 9.25 10.33 -4.11
CA VAL A 41 10.41 10.32 -3.21
C VAL A 41 11.70 10.08 -3.99
N GLY A 42 11.71 9.14 -4.94
CA GLY A 42 12.86 8.87 -5.79
C GLY A 42 13.25 10.05 -6.67
N ALA A 43 12.26 10.71 -7.29
CA ALA A 43 12.49 11.91 -8.11
C ALA A 43 13.10 13.05 -7.30
N LEU A 44 12.55 13.31 -6.11
CA LEU A 44 13.04 14.36 -5.22
C LEU A 44 14.43 14.06 -4.69
N ALA A 45 14.69 12.82 -4.26
CA ALA A 45 15.99 12.43 -3.72
C ALA A 45 17.10 12.54 -4.77
N ILE A 46 16.91 11.93 -5.95
CA ILE A 46 17.94 11.97 -7.01
C ILE A 46 18.04 13.37 -7.63
N GLY A 47 16.91 14.06 -7.83
CA GLY A 47 16.91 15.44 -8.33
C GLY A 47 17.64 16.40 -7.39
N TYR A 48 17.47 16.25 -6.08
CA TYR A 48 18.20 17.02 -5.08
C TYR A 48 19.70 16.72 -5.10
N LEU A 49 20.09 15.43 -5.12
CA LEU A 49 21.49 15.02 -5.19
C LEU A 49 22.17 15.53 -6.47
N ALA A 50 21.49 15.44 -7.61
CA ALA A 50 21.98 15.96 -8.88
C ALA A 50 22.17 17.48 -8.83
N ASN A 51 21.20 18.21 -8.28
CA ASN A 51 21.30 19.66 -8.11
C ASN A 51 22.46 20.05 -7.17
N GLN A 52 22.64 19.31 -6.06
CA GLN A 52 23.74 19.54 -5.13
C GLN A 52 25.11 19.21 -5.74
N SER A 53 25.18 18.13 -6.53
CA SER A 53 26.38 17.77 -7.29
C SER A 53 26.75 18.86 -8.31
N LEU A 54 25.78 19.37 -9.06
CA LEU A 54 25.98 20.41 -10.06
C LEU A 54 26.30 21.79 -9.46
N ARG A 55 25.90 22.06 -8.21
CA ARG A 55 26.37 23.23 -7.46
C ARG A 55 27.88 23.16 -7.18
N THR A 56 28.41 21.96 -6.99
CA THR A 56 29.84 21.73 -6.72
C THR A 56 30.64 21.64 -8.03
N ASN A 57 30.09 20.97 -9.04
CA ASN A 57 30.66 20.84 -10.38
C ASN A 57 29.74 21.53 -11.40
N GLN A 58 29.89 22.85 -11.53
CA GLN A 58 29.04 23.66 -12.38
C GLN A 58 29.19 23.33 -13.87
N THR A 59 28.06 23.09 -14.52
CA THR A 59 27.98 22.99 -15.98
C THR A 59 28.15 24.37 -16.61
N ARG A 60 28.89 24.45 -17.72
CA ARG A 60 29.13 25.70 -18.47
C ARG A 60 27.87 26.37 -19.03
N SER A 61 26.71 25.69 -19.02
CA SER A 61 25.45 26.19 -19.57
C SER A 61 24.27 25.92 -18.62
N PRO A 62 23.36 26.91 -18.42
CA PRO A 62 22.15 26.73 -17.63
C PRO A 62 21.17 25.73 -18.26
N ILE A 63 21.22 25.58 -19.59
CA ILE A 63 20.40 24.58 -20.32
C ILE A 63 20.88 23.17 -19.98
N ALA A 64 22.20 22.95 -19.97
CA ALA A 64 22.79 21.67 -19.61
C ALA A 64 22.50 21.32 -18.13
N HIS A 65 22.51 22.32 -17.24
CA HIS A 65 22.11 22.16 -15.84
C HIS A 65 20.66 21.67 -15.72
N GLY A 66 19.73 22.37 -16.36
CA GLY A 66 18.31 22.01 -16.33
C GLY A 66 18.02 20.62 -16.87
N LEU A 67 18.66 20.25 -17.99
CA LEU A 67 18.53 18.91 -18.57
C LEU A 67 19.04 17.83 -17.62
N THR A 68 20.22 18.03 -17.03
CA THR A 68 20.83 17.04 -16.13
C THR A 68 19.96 16.81 -14.88
N VAL A 69 19.45 17.87 -14.26
CA VAL A 69 18.55 17.76 -13.10
C VAL A 69 17.26 17.04 -13.49
N THR A 70 16.69 17.35 -14.65
CA THR A 70 15.43 16.75 -15.12
C THR A 70 15.61 15.26 -15.41
N PHE A 71 16.67 14.88 -16.12
CA PHE A 71 16.97 13.47 -16.40
C PHE A 71 17.28 12.70 -15.11
N ALA A 72 18.01 13.30 -14.18
CA ALA A 72 18.30 12.70 -12.89
C ALA A 72 17.01 12.50 -12.07
N ALA A 73 16.13 13.51 -12.02
CA ALA A 73 14.83 13.39 -11.36
C ALA A 73 13.93 12.33 -12.03
N ALA A 74 13.88 12.28 -13.37
CA ALA A 74 13.13 11.27 -14.10
C ALA A 74 13.66 9.84 -13.84
N GLY A 75 14.99 9.67 -13.84
CA GLY A 75 15.64 8.40 -13.48
C GLY A 75 15.35 8.01 -12.03
N GLY A 76 15.42 8.96 -11.11
CA GLY A 76 15.01 8.76 -9.71
C GLY A 76 13.56 8.38 -9.55
N ALA A 77 12.66 8.98 -10.33
CA ALA A 77 11.24 8.62 -10.34
C ALA A 77 11.03 7.16 -10.77
N ALA A 78 11.71 6.73 -11.84
CA ALA A 78 11.62 5.36 -12.34
C ALA A 78 12.14 4.34 -11.31
N VAL A 79 13.31 4.59 -10.72
CA VAL A 79 13.88 3.74 -9.68
C VAL A 79 13.00 3.73 -8.43
N GLY A 80 12.52 4.89 -8.00
CA GLY A 80 11.62 5.04 -6.86
C GLY A 80 10.29 4.32 -7.06
N LEU A 81 9.74 4.35 -8.28
CA LEU A 81 8.54 3.60 -8.65
C LEU A 81 8.78 2.09 -8.55
N LEU A 82 9.90 1.60 -9.08
CA LEU A 82 10.28 0.19 -9.00
C LEU A 82 10.44 -0.26 -7.54
N LEU A 83 11.12 0.52 -6.71
CA LEU A 83 11.28 0.25 -5.28
C LEU A 83 9.94 0.30 -4.54
N GLY A 84 9.07 1.27 -4.85
CA GLY A 84 7.71 1.35 -4.31
C GLY A 84 6.86 0.13 -4.69
N SER A 85 7.04 -0.40 -5.90
CA SER A 85 6.38 -1.62 -6.37
C SER A 85 6.82 -2.86 -5.60
N ALA A 86 8.12 -2.95 -5.28
CA ALA A 86 8.69 -4.04 -4.52
C ALA A 86 8.25 -3.97 -3.05
N ALA A 87 8.31 -2.78 -2.45
CA ALA A 87 7.86 -2.55 -1.07
C ALA A 87 6.37 -2.84 -0.89
N SER A 88 5.55 -2.56 -1.91
CA SER A 88 4.12 -2.90 -1.91
C SER A 88 3.86 -4.42 -1.80
N ARG A 89 4.75 -5.26 -2.34
CA ARG A 89 4.64 -6.73 -2.20
C ARG A 89 4.90 -7.21 -0.76
N ILE A 90 5.58 -6.42 0.05
CA ILE A 90 5.96 -6.74 1.45
C ILE A 90 4.78 -6.52 2.41
N ASN A 91 3.84 -5.62 2.09
CA ASN A 91 2.65 -5.32 2.91
C ASN A 91 1.55 -6.43 2.88
N ARG A 92 1.94 -7.68 2.68
CA ARG A 92 1.05 -8.85 2.73
C ARG A 92 0.83 -9.24 4.19
N LYS A 93 -0.38 -9.03 4.72
CA LYS A 93 -0.73 -9.52 6.05
C LYS A 93 -1.24 -10.95 5.96
N VAL A 94 -0.59 -11.84 6.68
CA VAL A 94 -1.00 -13.25 6.79
C VAL A 94 -1.68 -13.44 8.12
N ILE A 95 -2.94 -13.88 8.07
CA ILE A 95 -3.75 -14.18 9.25
C ILE A 95 -3.91 -15.71 9.32
N ARG A 96 -3.59 -16.28 10.48
CA ARG A 96 -3.74 -17.70 10.77
C ARG A 96 -4.59 -17.84 12.04
N PRO A 97 -5.57 -18.76 12.07
CA PRO A 97 -6.35 -18.99 13.28
C PRO A 97 -5.43 -19.41 14.42
N VAL A 98 -5.51 -18.72 15.56
CA VAL A 98 -4.63 -18.93 16.72
C VAL A 98 -5.07 -20.16 17.51
N ASN A 99 -6.37 -20.47 17.49
CA ASN A 99 -6.96 -21.62 18.17
C ASN A 99 -7.58 -22.58 17.15
N GLN A 100 -7.07 -23.81 17.07
CA GLN A 100 -7.59 -24.85 16.18
C GLN A 100 -8.91 -25.48 16.67
N GLY A 101 -9.24 -25.34 17.96
CA GLY A 101 -10.49 -25.85 18.52
C GLY A 101 -11.71 -24.95 18.24
N SER A 102 -11.48 -23.69 17.88
CA SER A 102 -12.54 -22.73 17.51
C SER A 102 -12.02 -21.74 16.44
N PRO A 103 -11.69 -22.23 15.24
CA PRO A 103 -11.05 -21.42 14.20
C PRO A 103 -11.96 -20.28 13.71
N GLU A 104 -13.27 -20.48 13.76
CA GLU A 104 -14.29 -19.53 13.30
C GLU A 104 -14.25 -18.23 14.10
N THR A 105 -14.38 -18.31 15.42
CA THR A 105 -14.36 -17.13 16.32
C THR A 105 -13.03 -16.38 16.27
N SER A 106 -11.91 -17.10 16.14
CA SER A 106 -10.59 -16.48 16.00
C SER A 106 -10.44 -15.77 14.66
N LEU A 107 -10.98 -16.32 13.58
CA LEU A 107 -10.92 -15.72 12.24
C LEU A 107 -11.86 -14.53 12.12
N VAL A 108 -13.09 -14.62 12.63
CA VAL A 108 -14.07 -13.51 12.61
C VAL A 108 -13.45 -12.27 13.26
N ARG A 109 -12.94 -12.34 14.50
CA ARG A 109 -12.30 -11.20 15.17
C ARG A 109 -11.10 -10.63 14.41
N GLN A 110 -10.32 -11.48 13.75
CA GLN A 110 -9.11 -11.05 13.05
C GLN A 110 -9.42 -10.44 11.68
N LEU A 111 -10.53 -10.83 11.06
CA LEU A 111 -10.95 -10.37 9.74
C LEU A 111 -11.99 -9.24 9.80
N GLU A 112 -12.72 -9.10 10.91
CA GLU A 112 -13.65 -8.00 11.20
C GLU A 112 -13.11 -6.61 10.82
N PRO A 113 -11.87 -6.21 11.21
CA PRO A 113 -11.33 -4.90 10.85
C PRO A 113 -11.09 -4.68 9.35
N PHE A 114 -11.19 -5.74 8.54
CA PHE A 114 -11.01 -5.70 7.09
C PHE A 114 -12.34 -5.79 6.33
N THR A 115 -13.48 -5.89 7.02
CA THR A 115 -14.81 -5.87 6.40
C THR A 115 -15.23 -4.44 6.05
N LEU A 116 -16.00 -4.30 4.98
CA LEU A 116 -16.53 -2.99 4.55
C LEU A 116 -17.40 -2.36 5.63
N ARG A 117 -18.25 -3.17 6.27
CA ARG A 117 -19.15 -2.74 7.34
C ARG A 117 -18.42 -2.12 8.52
N TYR A 118 -17.29 -2.70 8.93
CA TYR A 118 -16.49 -2.17 10.03
C TYR A 118 -15.77 -0.87 9.64
N GLN A 119 -15.27 -0.75 8.40
CA GLN A 119 -14.65 0.47 7.90
C GLN A 119 -15.65 1.62 7.78
N GLU A 120 -16.86 1.34 7.28
CA GLU A 120 -17.96 2.29 7.22
C GLU A 120 -18.42 2.72 8.62
N ASP A 121 -18.54 1.80 9.58
CA ASP A 121 -18.91 2.15 10.97
C ASP A 121 -17.85 3.05 11.63
N ILE A 122 -16.55 2.79 11.42
CA ILE A 122 -15.48 3.70 11.86
C ILE A 122 -15.60 5.08 11.21
N LEU A 123 -15.77 5.13 9.88
CA LEU A 123 -15.89 6.40 9.15
C LEU A 123 -17.12 7.20 9.60
N ASN A 124 -18.23 6.51 9.90
CA ASN A 124 -19.47 7.12 10.40
C ASN A 124 -19.37 7.59 11.86
N ARG A 125 -18.49 6.98 12.66
CA ARG A 125 -18.20 7.38 14.06
C ARG A 125 -17.18 8.50 14.17
N LEU A 126 -16.44 8.81 13.11
CA LEU A 126 -15.56 9.99 13.12
C LEU A 126 -16.42 11.26 13.16
N PRO A 127 -16.05 12.24 14.01
CA PRO A 127 -16.78 13.51 14.04
C PRO A 127 -16.72 14.11 12.64
N LYS A 128 -17.89 14.32 12.03
CA LYS A 128 -17.99 15.09 10.78
C LYS A 128 -17.49 16.49 11.11
N ILE A 129 -16.27 16.80 10.70
CA ILE A 129 -15.77 18.17 10.71
C ILE A 129 -16.63 18.89 9.67
N ILE A 130 -17.65 19.58 10.17
CA ILE A 130 -18.54 20.44 9.40
C ILE A 130 -17.63 21.46 8.71
N GLN A 131 -17.56 21.42 7.38
CA GLN A 131 -17.04 22.50 6.55
C GLN A 131 -18.04 23.65 6.51
#